data_AF-A0A6M4G6I1-F1
#
_entry.id   AF-A0A6M4G6I1-F1
#
_cell.length_a   1.000
_cell.length_b   1.000
_cell.length_c   1.000
_cell.angle_alpha   90.00
_cell.angle_beta   90.00
_cell.angle_gamma   90.00
#
_symmetry.space_group_name_H-M   'P 1'
#
loop_
_entity.id
_entity.type
_entity.pdbx_description
1 polymer ?
#
loop_
_entity_poly.entity_id
_entity_poly.type
_entity_poly.pdbx_seq_one_letter_code
_entity_poly.pdbx_strand_id
1 'polypeptide(L)'
;MPDTLFHQFVDSEGWSEATQVDLLLRYIGAQDDLAAFEDFLAQCRDTEPGGVSDPADRFMWEVAERLRNPGLTLNTAFQSFCANAFDLLTPSQAAERWCCWSVA
;
A
#
# COMPACT_ATOMS: atom_id res chain seq x y z
N MET A 1 11.44 -11.39 15.41
CA MET A 1 11.69 -10.39 14.34
C MET A 1 13.13 -10.57 13.89
N PRO A 2 13.46 -10.44 12.60
CA PRO A 2 14.84 -10.64 12.17
C PRO A 2 15.70 -9.53 12.79
N ASP A 3 16.64 -9.95 13.62
CA ASP A 3 17.62 -9.11 14.30
C ASP A 3 18.64 -8.66 13.26
N THR A 4 18.29 -7.64 12.47
CA THR A 4 19.19 -7.12 11.43
C THR A 4 20.18 -6.16 12.07
N LEU A 5 21.42 -6.12 11.56
CA LEU A 5 22.44 -5.17 12.01
C LEU A 5 21.92 -3.72 12.01
N PHE A 6 21.03 -3.39 11.09
CA PHE A 6 20.39 -2.08 11.02
C PHE A 6 19.56 -1.76 12.28
N HIS A 7 18.76 -2.70 12.78
CA HIS A 7 17.98 -2.50 14.01
C HIS A 7 18.88 -2.26 15.24
N GLN A 8 20.03 -2.94 15.31
CA GLN A 8 20.99 -2.75 16.42
C GLN A 8 21.60 -1.33 16.42
N PHE A 9 21.88 -0.77 15.24
CA PHE A 9 22.35 0.62 15.11
C PHE A 9 21.25 1.63 15.44
N VAL A 10 20.04 1.38 14.95
CA VAL A 10 18.87 2.24 15.22
C VAL A 10 18.58 2.34 16.72
N ASP A 11 18.56 1.22 17.43
CA ASP A 11 18.29 1.18 18.87
C ASP A 11 19.40 1.88 19.68
N SER A 12 20.65 1.79 19.22
CA SER A 12 21.80 2.43 19.88
C SER A 12 21.81 3.94 19.70
N GLU A 13 21.38 4.42 18.53
CA GLU A 13 21.43 5.84 18.15
C GLU A 13 20.11 6.59 18.42
N GLY A 14 19.02 5.86 18.70
CA GLY A 14 17.70 6.43 19.01
C GLY A 14 17.05 7.17 17.85
N TRP A 15 17.33 6.76 16.62
CA TRP A 15 16.84 7.45 15.42
C TRP A 15 15.33 7.32 15.25
N SER A 16 14.67 8.42 14.86
CA SER A 16 13.27 8.39 14.46
C SER A 16 13.08 7.58 13.18
N GLU A 17 11.91 6.99 12.99
CA GLU A 17 11.56 6.20 11.79
C GLU A 17 11.83 6.96 10.48
N ALA A 18 11.49 8.26 10.43
CA ALA A 18 11.77 9.11 9.26
C ALA A 18 13.28 9.21 8.96
N THR A 19 14.13 9.27 9.99
CA THR A 19 15.59 9.32 9.85
C THR A 19 16.14 7.99 9.36
N GLN A 20 15.57 6.88 9.85
CA GLN A 20 15.94 5.53 9.41
C GLN A 20 15.62 5.33 7.92
N VAL A 21 14.42 5.74 7.48
CA VAL A 21 13.99 5.67 6.08
C VAL A 21 14.88 6.54 5.19
N ASP A 22 15.18 7.78 5.59
CA ASP A 22 16.06 8.68 4.83
C ASP A 22 17.48 8.10 4.65
N LEU A 23 18.04 7.50 5.69
CA LEU A 23 19.36 6.85 5.64
C LEU A 23 19.38 5.62 4.72
N LEU A 24 18.34 4.79 4.77
CA LEU A 24 18.21 3.65 3.87
C LEU A 24 18.12 4.10 2.40
N LEU A 25 17.32 5.15 2.12
CA LEU A 25 17.21 5.72 0.78
C LEU A 25 18.54 6.28 0.27
N ARG A 26 19.31 6.97 1.13
CA ARG A 26 20.67 7.45 0.77
C ARG A 26 21.64 6.31 0.52
N TYR A 27 21.59 5.25 1.32
CA TYR A 27 22.44 4.08 1.16
C TYR A 27 22.17 3.37 -0.17
N ILE A 28 20.90 3.13 -0.49
CA ILE A 28 20.46 2.58 -1.79
C ILE A 28 20.91 3.49 -2.93
N GLY A 29 20.67 4.80 -2.83
CA GLY A 29 21.06 5.77 -3.84
C GLY A 29 22.58 5.85 -4.05
N ALA A 30 23.39 5.53 -3.03
CA ALA A 30 24.84 5.48 -3.14
C ALA A 30 25.37 4.19 -3.79
N GLN A 31 24.56 3.13 -3.87
CA GLN A 31 25.00 1.87 -4.49
C GLN A 31 24.95 1.91 -6.03
N ASP A 32 24.17 2.82 -6.62
CA ASP A 32 23.98 3.01 -8.09
C ASP A 32 23.65 1.70 -8.84
N ASP A 33 23.14 0.70 -8.13
CA ASP A 33 22.77 -0.61 -8.67
C ASP A 33 21.24 -0.68 -8.79
N LEU A 34 20.77 -0.31 -9.98
CA LEU A 34 19.35 -0.32 -10.32
C LEU A 34 18.75 -1.73 -10.22
N ALA A 35 19.51 -2.78 -10.54
CA ALA A 35 19.01 -4.15 -10.51
C ALA A 35 18.81 -4.65 -9.08
N ALA A 36 19.74 -4.33 -8.17
CA ALA A 36 19.59 -4.61 -6.75
C ALA A 36 18.40 -3.85 -6.14
N PHE A 37 18.15 -2.62 -6.58
CA PHE A 37 16.98 -1.85 -6.15
C PHE A 37 15.67 -2.44 -6.70
N GLU A 38 15.62 -2.84 -7.96
CA GLU A 38 14.46 -3.52 -8.55
C GLU A 38 14.15 -4.86 -7.86
N ASP A 39 15.17 -5.65 -7.55
CA ASP A 39 15.03 -6.93 -6.83
C ASP A 39 14.53 -6.70 -5.39
N PHE A 40 15.07 -5.68 -4.71
CA PHE A 40 14.57 -5.24 -3.39
C PHE A 40 13.11 -4.80 -3.44
N LEU A 41 12.70 -4.01 -4.45
CA LEU A 41 11.31 -3.59 -4.62
C LEU A 41 10.37 -4.78 -4.92
N ALA A 42 10.83 -5.75 -5.72
CA ALA A 42 10.09 -6.98 -5.98
C ALA A 42 9.92 -7.78 -4.68
N GLN A 43 10.99 -7.94 -3.91
CA GLN A 43 10.96 -8.63 -2.63
C GLN A 43 10.08 -7.91 -1.60
N CYS A 44 10.11 -6.57 -1.52
CA CYS A 44 9.20 -5.82 -0.65
C CYS A 44 7.74 -6.06 -1.02
N ARG A 45 7.40 -6.11 -2.31
CA ARG A 45 6.05 -6.44 -2.79
C ARG A 45 5.62 -7.85 -2.37
N ASP A 46 6.55 -8.80 -2.36
CA ASP A 46 6.29 -10.18 -1.93
C ASP A 46 6.30 -10.36 -0.40
N THR A 47 6.97 -9.45 0.34
CA THR A 47 7.18 -9.54 1.80
C THR A 47 6.26 -8.61 2.60
N GLU A 48 5.44 -7.78 1.97
CA GLU A 48 4.36 -7.09 2.68
C GLU A 48 3.47 -8.15 3.36
N PRO A 49 3.32 -8.12 4.71
CA PRO A 49 2.43 -9.02 5.44
C PRO A 49 0.99 -8.60 5.13
N GLY A 50 0.52 -9.06 3.97
CA GLY A 50 -0.71 -8.64 3.30
C GLY A 50 -0.78 -9.10 1.84
N GLY A 51 0.23 -9.79 1.32
CA GLY A 51 0.27 -10.43 0.00
C GLY A 51 -0.66 -11.65 -0.13
N VAL A 52 -1.97 -11.42 0.02
CA VAL A 52 -3.07 -11.75 -0.90
C VAL A 52 -4.25 -10.93 -0.34
N SER A 53 -4.25 -9.61 -0.54
CA SER A 53 -5.56 -8.95 -0.64
C SER A 53 -6.19 -9.59 -1.85
N ASP A 54 -7.32 -10.27 -1.64
CA ASP A 54 -8.16 -10.75 -2.71
C ASP A 54 -8.21 -9.66 -3.80
N PRO A 55 -8.18 -10.00 -5.10
CA PRO A 55 -8.19 -8.95 -6.11
C PRO A 55 -9.40 -8.00 -5.94
N ALA A 56 -10.50 -8.44 -5.29
CA ALA A 56 -11.58 -7.58 -4.83
C ALA A 56 -11.21 -6.67 -3.64
N ASP A 57 -10.41 -7.12 -2.68
CA ASP A 57 -9.86 -6.27 -1.60
C ASP A 57 -8.95 -5.18 -2.16
N ARG A 58 -8.09 -5.53 -3.13
CA ARG A 58 -7.25 -4.56 -3.84
C ARG A 58 -8.12 -3.55 -4.59
N PHE A 59 -9.13 -4.02 -5.30
CA PHE A 59 -10.08 -3.16 -5.99
C PHE A 59 -10.79 -2.21 -5.03
N MET A 60 -11.30 -2.72 -3.90
CA MET A 60 -11.97 -1.93 -2.87
C MET A 60 -11.03 -0.84 -2.31
N TRP A 61 -9.77 -1.18 -2.08
CA TRP A 61 -8.77 -0.22 -1.60
C TRP A 61 -8.48 0.86 -2.63
N GLU A 62 -8.27 0.49 -3.90
CA GLU A 62 -8.02 1.42 -5.01
C GLU A 62 -9.21 2.37 -5.28
N VAL A 63 -10.45 1.93 -5.03
CA VAL A 63 -11.66 2.78 -5.09
C VAL A 63 -11.69 3.74 -3.90
N ALA A 64 -11.43 3.25 -2.67
CA ALA A 64 -11.42 4.08 -1.46
C ALA A 64 -10.33 5.17 -1.48
N GLU A 65 -9.16 4.85 -2.02
CA GLU A 65 -8.05 5.78 -2.22
C GLU A 65 -8.43 6.89 -3.21
N ARG A 66 -9.07 6.55 -4.35
CA ARG A 66 -9.57 7.53 -5.33
C ARG A 66 -10.61 8.46 -4.75
N LEU A 67 -11.47 7.95 -3.87
CA LEU A 67 -12.45 8.72 -3.11
C LEU A 67 -11.82 9.54 -1.98
N ARG A 68 -10.50 9.40 -1.75
CA ARG A 68 -9.75 10.00 -0.63
C ARG A 68 -10.37 9.72 0.73
N ASN A 69 -11.01 8.56 0.87
CA ASN A 69 -11.67 8.16 2.11
C ASN A 69 -11.37 6.69 2.41
N PRO A 70 -10.20 6.41 3.03
CA PRO A 70 -9.80 5.05 3.36
C PRO A 70 -10.73 4.38 4.38
N GLY A 71 -11.48 5.16 5.17
CA GLY A 71 -12.48 4.65 6.10
C GLY A 71 -13.68 3.96 5.44
N LEU A 72 -13.87 4.14 4.13
CA LEU A 72 -14.93 3.44 3.37
C LEU A 72 -14.70 1.94 3.29
N THR A 73 -13.46 1.46 3.40
CA THR A 73 -13.16 0.02 3.37
C THR A 73 -13.79 -0.76 4.52
N LEU A 74 -14.21 -0.08 5.60
CA LEU A 74 -14.94 -0.65 6.74
C LEU A 74 -16.46 -0.54 6.60
N ASN A 75 -16.96 0.16 5.58
CA ASN A 75 -18.38 0.38 5.35
C ASN A 75 -19.00 -0.82 4.62
N THR A 76 -20.00 -1.47 5.23
CA THR A 76 -20.64 -2.67 4.68
C THR A 76 -21.36 -2.44 3.35
N ALA A 77 -21.96 -1.26 3.15
CA ALA A 77 -22.59 -0.92 1.88
C ALA A 77 -21.55 -0.70 0.76
N PHE A 78 -20.42 -0.10 1.11
CA PHE A 78 -19.29 0.08 0.19
C PHE A 78 -18.65 -1.26 -0.18
N GLN A 79 -18.42 -2.14 0.80
CA GLN A 79 -17.92 -3.50 0.58
C GLN A 79 -18.85 -4.28 -0.37
N SER A 80 -20.16 -4.24 -0.12
CA SER A 80 -21.16 -4.91 -0.97
C SER A 80 -21.20 -4.33 -2.38
N PHE A 81 -21.06 -3.02 -2.52
CA PHE A 81 -20.95 -2.37 -3.82
C PHE A 81 -19.69 -2.82 -4.57
N CYS A 82 -18.52 -2.78 -3.93
CA CYS A 82 -17.25 -3.19 -4.53
C CYS A 82 -17.28 -4.66 -4.95
N ALA A 83 -17.84 -5.56 -4.14
CA ALA A 83 -17.96 -6.98 -4.49
C ALA A 83 -18.81 -7.21 -5.76
N ASN A 84 -19.88 -6.44 -5.97
CA ASN A 84 -20.70 -6.53 -7.18
C ASN A 84 -20.09 -5.80 -8.39
N ALA A 85 -19.28 -4.76 -8.14
CA ALA A 85 -18.68 -3.94 -9.17
C ALA A 85 -17.36 -4.53 -9.70
N PHE A 86 -16.69 -5.37 -8.91
CA PHE A 86 -15.35 -5.88 -9.17
C PHE A 86 -15.18 -6.50 -10.57
N ASP A 87 -16.12 -7.36 -10.99
CA ASP A 87 -16.08 -8.02 -12.30
C ASP A 87 -16.56 -7.15 -13.48
N LEU A 88 -17.16 -5.99 -13.19
CA LEU A 88 -17.92 -5.21 -14.16
C LEU A 88 -17.32 -3.83 -14.45
N LEU A 89 -16.60 -3.25 -13.49
CA LEU A 89 -16.16 -1.87 -13.53
C LEU A 89 -14.69 -1.77 -13.18
N THR A 90 -14.03 -0.76 -13.75
CA THR A 90 -12.70 -0.34 -13.29
C THR A 90 -12.82 0.47 -11.98
N PRO A 91 -11.76 0.55 -11.15
CA PRO A 91 -11.78 1.31 -9.91
C PRO A 91 -12.21 2.79 -10.09
N SER A 92 -11.82 3.42 -11.20
CA SER A 92 -12.23 4.78 -11.52
C SER A 92 -13.74 4.89 -11.78
N GLN A 93 -14.30 3.98 -12.57
CA GLN A 93 -15.75 3.96 -12.86
C GLN A 93 -16.57 3.65 -11.60
N ALA A 94 -16.08 2.75 -10.75
CA ALA A 94 -16.72 2.43 -9.48
C ALA A 94 -16.72 3.63 -8.52
N ALA A 95 -15.59 4.37 -8.43
CA ALA A 95 -15.51 5.59 -7.63
C ALA A 95 -16.49 6.67 -8.12
N GLU A 96 -16.54 6.94 -9.43
CA GLU A 96 -17.48 7.90 -10.01
C GLU A 96 -18.94 7.50 -9.73
N ARG A 97 -19.26 6.23 -9.91
CA ARG A 97 -20.61 5.70 -9.73
C ARG A 97 -21.05 5.71 -8.26
N TRP A 98 -20.13 5.44 -7.34
CA TRP A 98 -20.35 5.59 -5.90
C TRP A 98 -20.61 7.05 -5.52
N CYS A 99 -19.81 7.99 -6.04
CA CYS A 99 -20.05 9.43 -5.84
C CYS A 99 -21.43 9.86 -6.33
N CYS A 100 -21.80 9.51 -7.56
CA CYS A 100 -23.12 9.83 -8.12
C CYS A 100 -24.28 9.24 -7.31
N TRP A 101 -24.11 8.04 -6.76
CA TRP A 101 -25.12 7.39 -5.94
C TRP A 101 -25.22 8.00 -4.53
N SER A 102 -24.12 8.47 -3.96
CA SER A 102 -24.09 9.12 -2.64
C SER A 102 -24.66 10.54 -2.62
N VAL A 103 -24.80 11.17 -3.78
CA VAL A 103 -25.31 12.55 -3.95
C VAL A 103 -26.81 12.57 -4.31
N ALA A 104 -27.39 11.43 -4.68
CA ALA A 104 -28.81 11.26 -5.03
C ALA A 104 -29.66 10.91 -3.80
#